data_AF-A0AAV3UFT8-F1
#
_entry.id   AF-A0AAV3UFT8-F1
#
_cell.length_a   1.000
_cell.length_b   1.000
_cell.length_c   1.000
_cell.angle_alpha   90.00
_cell.angle_beta   90.00
_cell.angle_gamma   90.00
#
_symmetry.space_group_name_H-M   'P 1'
#
loop_
_entity.id
_entity.type
_entity.pdbx_description
1 polymer ?
#
loop_
_entity_poly.entity_id
_entity_poly.type
_entity_poly.pdbx_seq_one_letter_code
_entity_poly.pdbx_strand_id
1 'polypeptide(L)'
;MTEFDPEKFEDKYVHYFNELQRAYKNAFNHMNEEYDSQIIHAIDQQVLNESEPFYEGNGDFRVELPDEPVDRVQGVLVDDEKLEELLDIYVERIESELTLVFGLQSSD
;
A
#
# COMPACT_ATOMS: atom_id res chain seq x y z
N MET A 1 -14.87 8.34 14.96
CA MET A 1 -13.60 7.71 14.57
C MET A 1 -13.51 6.44 15.40
N THR A 2 -13.29 5.30 14.74
CA THR A 2 -12.94 4.08 15.45
C THR A 2 -11.56 4.33 16.06
N GLU A 3 -11.41 4.15 17.37
CA GLU A 3 -10.10 4.18 18.00
C GLU A 3 -9.29 3.01 17.43
N PHE A 4 -8.14 3.31 16.82
CA PHE A 4 -7.26 2.28 16.30
C PHE A 4 -6.73 1.44 17.47
N ASP A 5 -6.81 0.12 17.33
CA ASP A 5 -6.41 -0.85 18.33
C ASP A 5 -5.37 -1.79 17.71
N PRO A 6 -4.09 -1.70 18.12
CA PRO A 6 -3.03 -2.55 17.60
C PRO A 6 -3.32 -4.05 17.71
N GLU A 7 -3.98 -4.50 18.78
CA GLU A 7 -4.28 -5.92 18.98
C GLU A 7 -5.32 -6.40 17.96
N LYS A 8 -6.29 -5.54 17.60
CA LYS A 8 -7.26 -5.86 16.53
C LYS A 8 -6.65 -5.86 15.15
N PHE A 9 -5.45 -5.30 14.97
CA PHE A 9 -4.77 -5.34 13.68
C PHE A 9 -4.18 -6.73 13.37
N GLU A 10 -4.01 -7.60 14.38
CA GLU A 10 -3.69 -9.02 14.14
C GLU A 10 -4.78 -9.70 13.29
N ASP A 11 -6.05 -9.36 13.56
CA ASP A 11 -7.23 -9.77 12.79
C ASP A 11 -7.75 -8.62 11.89
N LYS A 12 -6.84 -7.87 11.24
CA LYS A 12 -7.15 -6.65 10.44
C LYS A 12 -8.26 -6.82 9.41
N TYR A 13 -8.38 -7.98 8.76
CA TYR A 13 -9.45 -8.21 7.78
C TYR A 13 -10.84 -8.41 8.41
N VAL A 14 -10.91 -8.73 9.70
CA VAL A 14 -12.17 -8.81 10.45
C VAL A 14 -12.56 -7.43 10.96
N HIS A 15 -11.59 -6.68 11.48
CA HIS A 15 -11.85 -5.43 12.20
C HIS A 15 -11.76 -4.16 11.35
N TYR A 16 -10.91 -4.16 10.32
CA TYR A 16 -10.48 -2.96 9.61
C TYR A 16 -10.53 -3.09 8.08
N PHE A 17 -11.30 -4.05 7.55
CA PHE A 17 -11.36 -4.29 6.11
C PHE A 17 -11.71 -3.04 5.29
N ASN A 18 -12.67 -2.23 5.75
CA ASN A 18 -13.10 -1.02 5.03
C ASN A 18 -12.00 0.05 5.04
N GLU A 19 -11.28 0.19 6.15
CA GLU A 19 -10.16 1.10 6.33
C GLU A 19 -8.99 0.69 5.43
N LEU A 20 -8.64 -0.60 5.38
CA LEU A 20 -7.63 -1.14 4.46
C LEU A 20 -8.02 -0.86 3.00
N GLN A 21 -9.25 -1.21 2.60
CA GLN A 21 -9.74 -0.93 1.25
C GLN A 21 -9.65 0.55 0.90
N ARG A 22 -9.94 1.43 1.87
CA ARG A 22 -9.86 2.88 1.66
C ARG A 22 -8.41 3.35 1.48
N ALA A 23 -7.48 2.88 2.31
CA ALA A 23 -6.08 3.27 2.22
C ALA A 23 -5.47 2.86 0.86
N TYR A 24 -5.65 1.59 0.46
CA TYR A 24 -5.18 1.09 -0.83
C TYR A 24 -5.83 1.83 -2.01
N LYS A 25 -7.14 2.09 -1.94
CA LYS A 25 -7.84 2.85 -2.98
C LYS A 25 -7.31 4.29 -3.09
N ASN A 26 -7.03 4.96 -1.98
CA ASN A 26 -6.48 6.31 -2.00
C ASN A 26 -5.07 6.32 -2.61
N ALA A 27 -4.21 5.37 -2.22
CA ALA A 27 -2.88 5.21 -2.78
C ALA A 27 -2.94 4.96 -4.29
N PHE A 28 -3.80 4.04 -4.74
CA PHE A 28 -4.03 3.78 -6.15
C PHE A 28 -4.44 5.03 -6.92
N ASN A 29 -5.42 5.79 -6.42
CA ASN A 29 -5.87 7.00 -7.12
C ASN A 29 -4.74 8.02 -7.24
N HIS A 30 -3.96 8.22 -6.18
CA HIS A 30 -2.81 9.13 -6.20
C HIS A 30 -1.76 8.69 -7.22
N MET A 31 -1.35 7.42 -7.17
CA MET A 31 -0.36 6.89 -8.10
C MET A 31 -0.85 6.93 -9.55
N ASN A 32 -2.12 6.65 -9.78
CA ASN A 32 -2.73 6.65 -11.12
C ASN A 32 -2.93 8.06 -11.69
N GLU A 33 -2.92 9.10 -10.84
CA GLU A 33 -2.92 10.51 -11.26
C GLU A 33 -1.51 11.00 -11.63
N GLU A 34 -0.48 10.55 -10.90
CA GLU A 34 0.91 11.02 -11.06
C GLU A 34 1.73 10.22 -12.08
N TYR A 35 1.42 8.94 -12.27
CA TYR A 35 2.22 8.00 -13.08
C TYR A 35 1.41 7.33 -14.21
N ASP A 36 2.10 6.57 -15.06
CA ASP A 36 1.45 5.87 -16.17
C ASP A 36 0.43 4.85 -15.66
N SER A 37 -0.85 5.10 -15.99
CA SER A 37 -1.95 4.25 -15.53
C SER A 37 -1.80 2.77 -15.88
N GLN A 38 -1.18 2.41 -17.01
CA GLN A 38 -0.99 1.00 -17.38
C GLN A 38 -0.01 0.33 -16.41
N ILE A 39 1.07 1.02 -16.05
CA ILE A 39 2.05 0.53 -15.07
C ILE A 39 1.40 0.40 -13.69
N ILE A 40 0.66 1.42 -13.24
CA ILE A 40 -0.01 1.41 -11.93
C ILE A 40 -1.03 0.27 -11.82
N HIS A 41 -1.83 0.01 -12.86
CA HIS A 41 -2.75 -1.13 -12.86
C HIS A 41 -2.01 -2.47 -12.87
N ALA A 42 -0.88 -2.58 -13.58
CA ALA A 42 -0.09 -3.80 -13.59
C ALA A 42 0.49 -4.11 -12.20
N ILE A 43 1.06 -3.10 -11.53
CA ILE A 43 1.55 -3.23 -10.15
C ILE A 43 0.40 -3.63 -9.20
N ASP A 44 -0.74 -2.95 -9.27
CA ASP A 44 -1.90 -3.22 -8.42
C ASP A 44 -2.39 -4.67 -8.54
N GLN A 45 -2.50 -5.16 -9.77
CA GLN A 45 -3.07 -6.47 -10.06
C GLN A 45 -2.10 -7.64 -9.87
N GLN A 46 -0.80 -7.42 -10.07
CA GLN A 46 0.19 -8.50 -10.16
C GLN A 46 1.12 -8.57 -8.94
N VAL A 47 1.20 -7.47 -8.16
CA VAL A 47 2.06 -7.37 -6.98
C VAL A 47 1.24 -7.05 -5.74
N LEU A 48 0.50 -5.94 -5.75
CA LEU A 48 -0.17 -5.44 -4.53
C LEU A 48 -1.36 -6.28 -4.09
N ASN A 49 -1.96 -7.06 -5.00
CA ASN A 49 -3.01 -8.03 -4.68
C ASN A 49 -2.56 -9.13 -3.69
N GLU A 50 -1.26 -9.38 -3.58
CA GLU A 50 -0.62 -10.32 -2.66
C GLU A 50 0.21 -9.61 -1.58
N SER A 51 0.16 -8.27 -1.52
CA SER A 51 0.83 -7.50 -0.48
C SER A 51 0.13 -7.63 0.87
N GLU A 52 0.88 -7.47 1.96
CA GLU A 52 0.34 -7.54 3.31
C GLU A 52 0.79 -6.36 4.18
N PRO A 53 -0.14 -5.56 4.74
CA PRO A 53 0.21 -4.49 5.66
C PRO A 53 0.39 -5.02 7.10
N PHE A 54 1.41 -4.51 7.79
CA PHE A 54 1.73 -4.77 9.19
C PHE A 54 1.79 -3.46 9.95
N TYR A 55 1.32 -3.47 11.19
CA TYR A 55 1.50 -2.36 12.11
C TYR A 55 2.78 -2.59 12.91
N GLU A 56 3.73 -1.65 12.86
CA GLU A 56 5.03 -1.79 13.53
C GLU A 56 5.07 -1.13 14.92
N GLY A 57 3.98 -0.47 15.31
CA GLY A 57 3.94 0.35 16.51
C GLY A 57 4.16 1.83 16.21
N ASN A 58 3.95 2.68 17.21
CA ASN A 58 4.19 4.12 17.15
C ASN A 58 3.49 4.89 16.01
N GLY A 59 2.42 4.33 15.41
CA GLY A 59 1.72 4.95 14.29
C GLY A 59 2.25 4.59 12.90
N ASP A 60 3.26 3.72 12.83
CA ASP A 60 3.93 3.33 11.59
C ASP A 60 3.41 1.99 11.07
N PHE A 61 3.34 1.89 9.75
CA PHE A 61 2.97 0.68 9.02
C PHE A 61 4.10 0.29 8.08
N ARG A 62 4.21 -1.02 7.86
CA ARG A 62 5.06 -1.60 6.82
C ARG A 62 4.23 -2.47 5.90
N VAL A 63 4.39 -2.33 4.59
CA VAL A 63 3.75 -3.23 3.60
C VAL A 63 4.78 -4.20 3.07
N GLU A 64 4.53 -5.49 3.26
CA GLU A 64 5.31 -6.54 2.61
C GLU A 64 4.80 -6.78 1.20
N LEU A 65 5.71 -6.73 0.24
CA LEU A 65 5.49 -7.19 -1.12
C LEU A 65 5.78 -8.68 -1.23
N PRO A 66 5.18 -9.37 -2.21
CA PRO A 66 5.53 -10.75 -2.47
C PRO A 66 6.93 -10.87 -3.09
N ASP A 67 7.48 -12.09 -3.09
CA ASP A 67 8.81 -12.38 -3.66
C ASP A 67 8.92 -11.97 -5.13
N GLU A 68 10.09 -11.43 -5.49
CA GLU A 68 10.46 -11.02 -6.85
C GLU A 68 9.41 -10.07 -7.49
N PRO A 69 9.06 -8.93 -6.84
CA PRO A 69 7.92 -8.10 -7.25
C PRO A 69 8.11 -7.46 -8.63
N VAL A 70 9.36 -7.17 -9.04
CA VAL A 70 9.70 -6.65 -10.38
C VAL A 70 9.39 -7.69 -11.45
N ASP A 71 9.83 -8.95 -11.26
CA ASP A 71 9.64 -10.03 -12.23
C ASP A 71 8.17 -10.43 -12.42
N ARG A 72 7.33 -10.11 -11.44
CA ARG A 72 5.88 -10.34 -11.49
C ARG A 72 5.17 -9.41 -12.46
N VAL A 73 5.68 -8.20 -12.71
CA VAL A 73 5.01 -7.19 -13.53
C VAL A 73 5.22 -7.49 -15.01
N GLN A 74 4.16 -7.94 -15.66
CA GLN A 74 4.15 -8.32 -17.06
C GLN A 74 3.13 -7.50 -17.86
N GLY A 75 3.37 -7.39 -19.17
CA GLY A 75 2.45 -6.76 -20.12
C GLY A 75 2.56 -5.24 -20.22
N VAL A 76 3.53 -4.63 -19.55
CA VAL A 76 3.87 -3.20 -19.65
C VAL A 76 5.34 -3.03 -20.03
N LEU A 77 5.66 -1.93 -20.72
CA LEU A 77 7.03 -1.60 -21.09
C LEU A 77 7.61 -0.59 -20.08
N VAL A 78 8.30 -1.11 -19.07
CA VAL A 78 9.01 -0.34 -18.05
C VAL A 78 10.34 -1.03 -17.79
N ASP A 79 11.39 -0.26 -17.54
CA ASP A 79 12.68 -0.81 -17.11
C ASP A 79 12.64 -1.19 -15.63
N ASP A 80 13.41 -2.22 -15.27
CA ASP A 80 13.39 -2.81 -13.92
C ASP A 80 13.77 -1.79 -12.83
N GLU A 81 14.75 -0.92 -13.08
CA GLU A 81 15.19 0.12 -12.13
C GLU A 81 14.05 1.10 -11.83
N LYS A 82 13.37 1.59 -12.88
CA LYS A 82 12.21 2.48 -12.71
C LYS A 82 11.03 1.76 -12.06
N LEU A 83 10.84 0.48 -12.34
CA LEU A 83 9.75 -0.29 -11.73
C LEU A 83 10.00 -0.49 -10.23
N GLU A 84 11.23 -0.79 -9.83
CA GLU A 84 11.64 -0.88 -8.42
C GLU A 84 11.40 0.44 -7.70
N GLU A 85 11.84 1.57 -8.28
CA GLU A 85 11.58 2.91 -7.72
C GLU A 85 10.07 3.19 -7.57
N LEU A 86 9.26 2.82 -8.58
CA LEU A 86 7.81 2.99 -8.50
C LEU A 86 7.16 2.11 -7.45
N LEU A 87 7.64 0.88 -7.25
CA LEU A 87 7.14 -0.02 -6.21
C LEU A 87 7.43 0.55 -4.82
N ASP A 88 8.65 1.06 -4.59
CA ASP A 88 9.02 1.70 -3.33
C ASP A 88 8.13 2.90 -3.03
N ILE A 89 7.95 3.80 -4.00
CA ILE A 89 7.06 4.97 -3.86
C ILE A 89 5.62 4.55 -3.59
N TYR A 90 5.13 3.50 -4.26
CA TYR A 90 3.76 3.02 -4.06
C TYR A 90 3.59 2.41 -2.66
N VAL A 91 4.56 1.63 -2.19
CA VAL A 91 4.57 1.08 -0.82
C VAL A 91 4.55 2.20 0.22
N GLU A 92 5.45 3.16 0.12
CA GLU A 92 5.49 4.33 1.01
C GLU A 92 4.17 5.10 1.00
N ARG A 93 3.53 5.19 -0.18
CA ARG A 93 2.22 5.83 -0.30
C ARG A 93 1.13 5.06 0.43
N ILE A 94 1.10 3.73 0.32
CA ILE A 94 0.12 2.89 1.02
C ILE A 94 0.32 3.01 2.53
N GLU A 95 1.56 2.94 3.01
CA GLU A 95 1.90 3.10 4.44
C GLU A 95 1.42 4.45 4.97
N SER A 96 1.68 5.53 4.23
CA SER A 96 1.21 6.87 4.57
C SER A 96 -0.32 6.95 4.62
N GLU A 97 -1.02 6.34 3.65
CA GLU A 97 -2.48 6.28 3.62
C GLU A 97 -3.07 5.45 4.77
N LEU A 98 -2.40 4.38 5.20
CA LEU A 98 -2.80 3.61 6.38
C LEU A 98 -2.74 4.50 7.63
N THR A 99 -1.61 5.17 7.87
CA THR A 99 -1.47 6.12 8.99
C THR A 99 -2.53 7.21 8.95
N LEU A 100 -2.84 7.76 7.77
CA LEU A 100 -3.88 8.77 7.57
C LEU A 100 -5.29 8.24 7.86
N VAL A 101 -5.66 7.09 7.30
CA VAL A 101 -7.00 6.51 7.45
C VAL A 101 -7.28 6.13 8.90
N PHE A 102 -6.26 5.63 9.62
CA PHE A 102 -6.37 5.31 11.04
C PHE A 102 -6.17 6.53 11.96
N GLY A 103 -5.81 7.69 11.41
CA GLY A 103 -5.64 8.92 12.18
C GLY A 103 -4.44 8.88 13.14
N LEU A 104 -3.39 8.15 12.77
CA LEU A 104 -2.18 7.96 13.59
C LEU A 104 -1.08 8.99 13.32
N GLN A 105 -1.35 9.99 12.46
CA GLN A 105 -0.38 11.06 12.21
C GLN A 105 -0.14 11.84 13.50
N SER A 106 1.14 11.91 13.89
CA SER A 106 1.60 12.82 14.94
C SER A 106 1.15 14.23 14.59
N SER A 107 0.27 14.81 15.42
CA SER A 107 0.03 16.25 15.38
C SER A 107 1.29 16.91 15.92
N ASP A 108 2.09 17.50 15.04
CA ASP A 108 3.18 18.43 15.41
C ASP A 108 2.61 19.71 16.06
#